data_AF-A0A9P1IY83-F1
#
_entry.id   AF-A0A9P1IY83-F1
#
_cell.length_a   1.000
_cell.length_b   1.000
_cell.length_c   1.000
_cell.angle_alpha   90.00
_cell.angle_beta   90.00
_cell.angle_gamma   90.00
#
_symmetry.space_group_name_H-M   'P 1'
#
loop_
_entity.id
_entity.type
_entity.pdbx_description
1 polymer ?
#
loop_
_entity_poly.entity_id
_entity_poly.type
_entity_poly.pdbx_seq_one_letter_code
_entity_poly.pdbx_strand_id
1 'polypeptide(L)'
;MFSVIEGLADGGVKVGLPRDLAIKLAAHTLYGAAKMVLETGIHPAQLKDDVQSPGGSSIYGVHKLETGGLKGILIDAVEAATNRSKATGDKALPRDFRNTEIDRRVEAETKKEKTTQ
;
A
#
# COMPACT_ATOMS: atom_id res chain seq x y z
N MET A 1 -4.37 -3.66 -4.51
CA MET A 1 -2.96 -3.91 -4.87
C MET A 1 -2.80 -4.54 -6.25
N PHE A 2 -3.67 -5.44 -6.70
CA PHE A 2 -3.63 -5.97 -8.07
C PHE A 2 -3.61 -4.86 -9.14
N SER A 3 -4.43 -3.82 -9.01
CA SER A 3 -4.43 -2.66 -9.92
C SER A 3 -3.11 -1.89 -9.96
N VAL A 4 -2.34 -1.89 -8.87
CA VAL A 4 -1.00 -1.27 -8.85
C VAL A 4 -0.02 -2.11 -9.65
N ILE A 5 -0.04 -3.44 -9.47
CA ILE A 5 0.80 -4.37 -10.23
C ILE A 5 0.47 -4.29 -11.72
N GLU A 6 -0.82 -4.26 -12.07
CA GLU A 6 -1.30 -4.10 -13.44
C GLU A 6 -0.79 -2.80 -14.06
N GLY A 7 -0.97 -1.65 -13.38
CA GLY A 7 -0.49 -0.36 -13.89
C GLY A 7 1.04 -0.28 -14.04
N LEU A 8 1.79 -0.88 -13.11
CA LEU A 8 3.25 -0.99 -13.24
C LEU A 8 3.64 -1.89 -14.42
N ALA A 9 2.95 -3.01 -14.63
CA ALA A 9 3.18 -3.90 -15.76
C ALA A 9 2.85 -3.23 -17.09
N ASP A 10 1.73 -2.49 -17.18
CA ASP A 10 1.38 -1.68 -18.34
C ASP A 10 2.44 -0.63 -18.64
N GLY A 11 2.96 0.04 -17.61
CA GLY A 11 4.09 0.96 -17.74
C GLY A 11 5.33 0.27 -18.32
N GLY A 12 5.64 -0.95 -17.85
CA GLY A 12 6.71 -1.79 -18.39
C GLY A 12 6.53 -2.14 -19.86
N VAL A 13 5.32 -2.55 -20.25
CA VAL A 13 4.99 -2.87 -21.65
C VAL A 13 5.09 -1.62 -22.53
N LYS A 14 4.63 -0.47 -22.04
CA LYS A 14 4.74 0.81 -22.75
C LYS A 14 6.18 1.20 -23.08
N VAL A 15 7.15 0.79 -22.25
CA VAL A 15 8.58 1.02 -22.49
C VAL A 15 9.30 -0.17 -23.15
N GLY A 16 8.54 -1.17 -23.62
CA GLY A 16 9.05 -2.26 -24.46
C GLY A 16 9.28 -3.60 -23.77
N LEU A 17 8.87 -3.77 -22.51
CA LEU A 17 9.00 -5.07 -21.83
C LEU A 17 7.95 -6.08 -22.33
N PRO A 18 8.31 -7.37 -22.48
CA PRO A 18 7.32 -8.43 -22.63
C PRO A 18 6.34 -8.46 -21.45
N ARG A 19 5.06 -8.65 -21.72
CA ARG A 19 3.97 -8.61 -20.72
C ARG A 19 4.25 -9.51 -19.51
N ASP A 20 4.62 -10.76 -19.75
CA ASP A 20 4.87 -11.73 -18.68
C ASP A 20 6.03 -11.32 -17.77
N LEU A 21 7.08 -10.72 -18.36
CA LEU A 21 8.21 -10.20 -17.60
C LEU A 21 7.81 -8.95 -16.81
N ALA A 22 7.07 -8.04 -17.42
CA ALA A 22 6.60 -6.81 -16.78
C ALA A 22 5.75 -7.10 -15.53
N ILE A 23 4.84 -8.09 -15.62
CA ILE A 23 4.02 -8.54 -14.47
C ILE A 23 4.92 -9.08 -13.35
N LYS A 24 5.88 -9.95 -13.68
CA LYS A 24 6.79 -10.56 -12.69
C LYS A 24 7.64 -9.51 -11.98
N LEU A 25 8.19 -8.55 -12.73
CA LEU A 25 8.97 -7.44 -12.19
C LEU A 25 8.11 -6.54 -11.30
N ALA A 26 6.91 -6.15 -11.75
CA ALA A 26 6.00 -5.34 -10.96
C ALA A 26 5.63 -6.00 -9.62
N ALA A 27 5.32 -7.30 -9.64
CA ALA A 27 5.02 -8.06 -8.43
C ALA A 27 6.22 -8.14 -7.48
N HIS A 28 7.42 -8.41 -7.99
CA HIS A 28 8.64 -8.47 -7.16
C HIS A 28 9.02 -7.11 -6.58
N THR A 29 8.86 -6.03 -7.35
CA THR A 29 9.10 -4.67 -6.86
C THR A 29 8.21 -4.36 -5.66
N LEU A 30 6.91 -4.69 -5.75
CA LEU A 30 5.98 -4.45 -4.64
C LEU A 30 6.28 -5.35 -3.43
N TYR A 31 6.60 -6.63 -3.67
CA TYR A 31 7.00 -7.57 -2.63
C TYR A 31 8.26 -7.11 -1.90
N GLY A 32 9.31 -6.72 -2.64
CA GLY A 32 10.57 -6.24 -2.09
C GLY A 32 10.39 -4.97 -1.25
N ALA A 33 9.62 -4.00 -1.74
CA ALA A 33 9.32 -2.78 -1.00
C ALA A 33 8.57 -3.07 0.32
N ALA A 34 7.54 -3.92 0.29
CA ALA A 34 6.80 -4.31 1.49
C ALA A 34 7.70 -5.06 2.48
N LYS A 35 8.53 -5.99 1.98
CA LYS A 35 9.49 -6.74 2.79
C LYS A 35 10.48 -5.81 3.48
N MET A 36 11.04 -4.83 2.79
CA MET A 36 11.97 -3.86 3.36
C MET A 36 11.35 -3.08 4.52
N VAL A 37 10.11 -2.59 4.36
CA VAL A 37 9.42 -1.88 5.44
C VAL A 37 9.25 -2.77 6.67
N LEU A 38 8.78 -4.01 6.47
CA LEU A 38 8.51 -4.94 7.57
C LEU A 38 9.76 -5.43 8.28
N GLU A 39 10.83 -5.73 7.54
CA GLU A 39 12.06 -6.31 8.11
C GLU A 39 12.98 -5.26 8.74
N THR A 40 13.04 -4.05 8.17
CA THR A 40 13.94 -3.01 8.67
C THR A 40 13.29 -2.14 9.76
N GLY A 41 11.96 -2.01 9.76
CA GLY A 41 11.24 -1.07 10.62
C GLY A 41 11.56 0.41 10.33
N ILE A 42 12.33 0.70 9.28
CA ILE A 42 12.69 2.06 8.88
C ILE A 42 11.44 2.74 8.30
N HIS A 43 11.28 4.02 8.63
CA HIS A 43 10.18 4.82 8.11
C HIS A 43 10.16 4.81 6.56
N PRO A 44 9.01 4.57 5.91
CA PRO A 44 8.94 4.44 4.45
C PRO A 44 9.46 5.64 3.66
N ALA A 45 9.36 6.86 4.23
CA ALA A 45 9.92 8.05 3.59
C ALA A 45 11.45 7.97 3.48
N GLN A 46 12.13 7.44 4.50
CA GLN A 46 13.58 7.25 4.48
C GLN A 46 13.96 6.15 3.48
N LEU A 47 13.28 5.00 3.49
CA LEU A 47 13.52 3.93 2.52
C LEU A 47 13.33 4.40 1.07
N LYS A 48 12.36 5.28 0.83
CA LYS A 48 12.13 5.91 -0.47
C LYS A 48 13.30 6.84 -0.85
N ASP A 49 13.83 7.61 0.08
CA ASP A 49 15.00 8.47 -0.17
C ASP A 49 16.29 7.63 -0.38
N ASP A 50 16.44 6.52 0.32
CA ASP A 50 17.60 5.61 0.20
C ASP A 50 17.73 4.97 -1.20
N VAL A 51 16.62 4.81 -1.92
CA VAL A 51 16.61 4.28 -3.30
C VAL A 51 16.61 5.38 -4.38
N GLN A 52 16.79 6.63 -3.97
CA GLN A 52 16.78 7.80 -4.86
C GLN A 52 18.14 8.51 -4.85
N SER A 53 18.92 8.30 -5.91
CA SER A 53 20.14 9.08 -6.11
C SER A 53 19.83 10.47 -6.69
N PRO A 54 20.63 11.51 -6.38
CA PRO A 54 20.49 12.83 -6.98
C PRO A 54 20.52 12.78 -8.52
N GLY A 55 19.49 13.30 -9.18
CA GLY A 55 19.35 13.27 -10.64
C GLY A 55 19.08 11.89 -11.26
N GLY A 56 18.85 10.86 -10.45
CA GLY A 56 18.56 9.50 -10.93
C GLY A 56 17.14 9.34 -11.49
N SER A 57 16.90 8.29 -12.28
CA SER A 57 15.58 8.03 -12.89
C SER A 57 14.45 7.89 -11.87
N SER A 58 14.73 7.32 -10.70
CA SER A 58 13.76 7.11 -9.62
C SER A 58 13.11 8.40 -9.12
N ILE A 59 13.85 9.52 -9.04
CA ILE A 59 13.28 10.78 -8.55
C ILE A 59 12.31 11.39 -9.56
N TYR A 60 12.57 11.25 -10.86
CA TYR A 60 11.64 11.66 -11.92
C TYR A 60 10.35 10.83 -11.91
N GLY A 61 10.47 9.52 -11.67
CA GLY A 61 9.33 8.62 -11.49
C GLY A 61 8.46 9.04 -10.31
N VAL A 62 9.07 9.23 -9.13
CA VAL A 62 8.34 9.67 -7.93
C VAL A 62 7.70 11.04 -8.13
N HIS A 63 8.38 11.99 -8.77
CA HIS A 63 7.78 13.29 -9.09
C HIS A 63 6.49 13.15 -9.92
N LYS A 64 6.43 12.23 -10.89
CA LYS A 64 5.21 11.95 -11.65
C LYS A 64 4.12 11.30 -10.81
N LEU A 65 4.47 10.40 -9.88
CA LEU A 65 3.51 9.81 -8.94
C LEU A 65 2.89 10.86 -8.00
N GLU A 66 3.71 11.79 -7.49
CA GLU A 66 3.25 12.88 -6.62
C GLU A 66 2.39 13.88 -7.40
N THR A 67 2.79 14.25 -8.62
CA THR A 67 1.98 15.12 -9.51
C THR A 67 0.62 14.49 -9.82
N GLY A 68 0.57 13.15 -9.92
CA GLY A 68 -0.67 12.39 -10.10
C GLY A 68 -1.50 12.20 -8.84
N GLY A 69 -1.05 12.69 -7.67
CA GLY A 69 -1.80 12.62 -6.42
C GLY A 69 -1.90 11.21 -5.82
N LEU A 70 -0.91 10.33 -6.07
CA LEU A 70 -0.97 8.92 -5.66
C LEU A 70 -1.33 8.74 -4.18
N LYS A 71 -0.68 9.48 -3.26
CA LYS A 71 -0.94 9.38 -1.82
C LYS A 71 -2.39 9.73 -1.48
N GLY A 72 -2.92 10.79 -2.09
CA GLY A 72 -4.32 11.21 -1.91
C GLY A 72 -5.28 10.10 -2.34
N ILE A 73 -5.09 9.55 -3.55
CA ILE A 73 -5.92 8.47 -4.08
C ILE A 73 -5.90 7.23 -3.17
N LEU A 74 -4.74 6.89 -2.59
CA LEU A 74 -4.63 5.75 -1.68
C LEU A 74 -5.35 6.01 -0.34
N ILE A 75 -5.26 7.23 0.19
CA ILE A 75 -6.00 7.64 1.40
C ILE A 75 -7.50 7.57 1.12
N ASP A 76 -7.97 8.19 0.03
CA ASP A 76 -9.37 8.20 -0.37
C ASP A 76 -9.93 6.79 -0.56
N ALA A 77 -9.13 5.88 -1.14
CA ALA A 77 -9.53 4.48 -1.31
C ALA A 77 -9.77 3.77 0.03
N VAL A 78 -8.91 4.00 1.03
CA VAL A 78 -9.07 3.43 2.38
C VAL A 78 -10.27 4.04 3.10
N GLU A 79 -10.45 5.35 3.00
CA GLU A 79 -11.60 6.05 3.58
C GLU A 79 -12.92 5.56 2.98
N ALA A 80 -13.00 5.48 1.64
CA ALA A 80 -14.18 5.00 0.95
C ALA A 80 -14.54 3.56 1.33
N ALA A 81 -13.54 2.67 1.38
CA ALA A 81 -13.73 1.29 1.83
C ALA A 81 -14.23 1.21 3.28
N THR A 82 -13.66 2.04 4.17
CA THR A 82 -14.04 2.11 5.59
C THR A 82 -15.46 2.63 5.77
N ASN A 83 -15.83 3.70 5.06
CA ASN A 83 -17.17 4.29 5.12
C ASN A 83 -18.22 3.31 4.57
N ARG A 84 -17.90 2.59 3.49
CA ARG A 84 -18.77 1.53 2.97
C ARG A 84 -18.92 0.38 3.97
N SER A 85 -17.84 -0.03 4.61
CA SER A 85 -17.85 -1.06 5.63
C SER A 85 -18.75 -0.65 6.80
N LYS A 86 -18.62 0.57 7.34
CA LYS A 86 -19.50 1.11 8.39
C LYS A 86 -20.97 1.18 7.97
N ALA A 87 -21.25 1.65 6.75
CA ALA A 87 -22.62 1.76 6.24
C ALA A 87 -23.31 0.39 6.05
N THR A 88 -22.52 -0.67 5.84
CA THR A 88 -23.01 -2.04 5.59
C THR A 88 -22.84 -2.94 6.82
N GLY A 89 -22.05 -2.49 7.80
CA GLY A 89 -21.53 -3.21 8.96
C GLY A 89 -22.57 -3.45 10.03
N ASP A 90 -23.51 -4.33 9.67
CA ASP A 90 -24.16 -5.34 10.53
C ASP A 90 -25.23 -6.12 9.74
N LYS A 91 -25.59 -5.66 8.54
CA LYS A 91 -26.74 -6.17 7.78
C LYS A 91 -26.39 -7.13 6.64
N ALA A 92 -25.14 -7.17 6.18
CA ALA A 92 -24.77 -7.96 4.98
C ALA A 92 -23.82 -9.14 5.21
N LEU A 93 -23.23 -9.30 6.40
CA LEU A 93 -22.30 -10.42 6.68
C LEU A 93 -22.94 -11.45 7.63
N PRO A 94 -22.84 -12.76 7.32
CA PRO A 94 -23.16 -13.82 8.27
C PRO A 94 -22.44 -13.59 9.60
N ARG A 95 -23.10 -13.91 10.73
CA ARG A 95 -22.61 -13.60 12.09
C ARG A 95 -21.18 -14.06 12.36
N ASP A 96 -20.74 -15.12 11.70
CA ASP A 96 -19.42 -15.75 11.89
C ASP A 96 -18.25 -14.94 11.31
N PHE A 97 -18.51 -13.97 10.44
CA PHE A 97 -17.47 -13.13 9.80
C PHE A 97 -17.42 -11.69 10.33
N ARG A 98 -18.19 -11.37 11.37
CA ARG A 98 -18.08 -10.05 12.01
C ARG A 98 -16.72 -9.96 12.72
N ASN A 99 -16.09 -8.80 12.61
CA ASN A 99 -14.71 -8.43 12.99
C ASN A 99 -14.31 -8.65 14.47
N THR A 100 -14.79 -9.68 15.15
CA THR A 100 -14.51 -9.91 16.57
C THR A 100 -13.02 -10.12 16.87
N GLU A 101 -12.20 -10.56 15.93
CA GLU A 101 -10.75 -10.74 16.16
C GLU A 101 -9.92 -9.50 15.81
N ILE A 102 -10.31 -8.77 14.75
CA ILE A 102 -9.65 -7.53 14.36
C ILE A 102 -10.01 -6.42 15.36
N ASP A 103 -11.28 -6.29 15.74
CA ASP A 103 -11.72 -5.30 16.72
C ASP A 103 -11.06 -5.54 18.08
N ARG A 104 -10.94 -6.81 18.52
CA ARG A 104 -10.21 -7.17 19.75
C ARG A 104 -8.72 -6.86 19.67
N ARG A 105 -8.07 -7.05 18.51
CA ARG A 105 -6.64 -6.74 18.32
C ARG A 105 -6.39 -5.22 18.30
N VAL A 106 -7.24 -4.47 17.62
CA VAL A 106 -7.19 -2.99 17.62
C VAL A 106 -7.41 -2.45 19.03
N GLU A 107 -8.39 -2.96 19.76
CA GLU A 107 -8.62 -2.58 21.17
C GLU A 107 -7.43 -2.95 22.09
N ALA A 108 -6.80 -4.11 21.86
CA ALA A 108 -5.63 -4.54 22.62
C ALA A 108 -4.39 -3.68 22.34
N GLU A 109 -4.18 -3.25 21.09
CA GLU A 109 -3.10 -2.34 20.70
C GLU A 109 -3.33 -0.93 21.25
N THR A 110 -4.57 -0.43 21.17
CA THR A 110 -4.94 0.91 21.71
C THR A 110 -4.79 0.97 23.24
N LYS A 111 -4.95 -0.16 23.96
CA LYS A 111 -4.71 -0.24 25.40
C LYS A 111 -3.23 -0.28 25.77
N LYS A 112 -2.37 -0.88 24.93
CA LYS A 112 -0.92 -0.89 25.16
C LYS A 112 -0.34 0.52 25.09
N GLU A 113 -0.76 1.34 24.13
CA GLU A 113 -0.30 2.73 23.99
C GLU A 113 -0.71 3.61 25.18
N LYS A 114 -1.86 3.36 25.80
CA LYS A 114 -2.34 4.10 26.99
C LYS A 114 -1.69 3.67 28.31
N THR A 115 -0.96 2.57 28.34
CA THR A 115 -0.30 2.06 29.57
C THR A 115 1.18 2.48 29.64
N THR A 116 1.71 3.09 28.56
CA THR A 116 3.12 3.55 28.46
C THR A 116 3.23 5.08 28.54
N GLN A 117 2.14 5.80 28.84
CA GLN A 117 2.11 7.20 29.27
C GLN A 117 1.55 7.29 30.68
#